data_AF-A0A928R907-F1
#
_entry.id   AF-A0A928R907-F1
#
_cell.length_a   1.000
_cell.length_b   1.000
_cell.length_c   1.000
_cell.angle_alpha   90.00
_cell.angle_beta   90.00
_cell.angle_gamma   90.00
#
_symmetry.space_group_name_H-M   'P 1'
#
loop_
_entity.id
_entity.type
_entity.pdbx_description
1 polymer ?
#
loop_
_entity_poly.entity_id
_entity_poly.type
_entity_poly.pdbx_seq_one_letter_code
_entity_poly.pdbx_strand_id
1 'polypeptide(L)'
;MDYIDSIRTSGVETTAKKIEYMASDYSNNRVFYSVIPSKSYFINDELKNPFDYDLMHKILNENIKSATYIDIFDTLTLTDYYVTDPHFKQDKTDKLIKRLGENLGFNIDISKNTYNKVDNFIGQHKDKVYGISGEEIYYLTNSFTDNAKVTNIMGDAYDKVYNLDKLSSKSPYDLFLSGPSPISIIKNENNNEGKRLIIFNDSYSCTLAPLLIESYSEIVLIDLRYVASSLIERYVEIGSADILFLYNEQIVNNGEMLKVIFN
;
A
#
# COMPACT_ATOMS: atom_id res chain seq x y z
N MET A 1 -5.31 -15.91 9.23
CA MET A 1 -6.23 -14.79 9.00
C MET A 1 -5.75 -13.58 9.79
N ASP A 2 -5.89 -12.39 9.23
CA ASP A 2 -5.63 -11.13 9.91
C ASP A 2 -6.81 -10.80 10.80
N TYR A 3 -6.70 -11.10 12.09
CA TYR A 3 -7.75 -10.74 13.03
C TYR A 3 -7.64 -9.24 13.31
N ILE A 4 -8.61 -8.45 12.81
CA ILE A 4 -8.64 -6.98 12.97
C ILE A 4 -9.23 -6.55 14.32
N ASP A 5 -9.60 -7.50 15.19
CA ASP A 5 -10.38 -7.26 16.41
C ASP A 5 -11.67 -6.46 16.13
N SER A 6 -12.46 -6.16 17.16
CA SER A 6 -13.58 -5.22 17.02
C SER A 6 -13.08 -3.81 16.68
N ILE A 7 -13.94 -3.00 16.07
CA ILE A 7 -13.62 -1.59 15.83
C ILE A 7 -13.19 -0.87 17.11
N ARG A 8 -12.09 -0.12 17.01
CA ARG A 8 -11.59 0.80 18.02
C ARG A 8 -11.85 2.21 17.52
N THR A 9 -13.01 2.77 17.86
CA THR A 9 -13.42 4.13 17.46
C THR A 9 -12.31 5.16 17.69
N SER A 10 -11.67 5.14 18.86
CA SER A 10 -10.57 6.06 19.17
C SER A 10 -9.33 5.89 18.28
N GLY A 11 -9.07 4.65 17.82
CA GLY A 11 -7.99 4.36 16.87
C GLY A 11 -8.29 4.93 15.49
N VAL A 12 -9.52 4.72 14.99
CA VAL A 12 -9.99 5.26 13.71
C VAL A 12 -10.03 6.80 13.74
N GLU A 13 -10.54 7.40 14.80
CA GLU A 13 -10.52 8.86 15.02
C GLU A 13 -9.09 9.40 15.03
N THR A 14 -8.15 8.68 15.67
CA THR A 14 -6.74 9.07 15.69
C THR A 14 -6.13 9.01 14.29
N THR A 15 -6.43 7.97 13.51
CA THR A 15 -6.01 7.89 12.10
C THR A 15 -6.57 9.06 11.30
N ALA A 16 -7.88 9.31 11.40
CA ALA A 16 -8.56 10.38 10.68
C ALA A 16 -7.93 11.75 10.99
N LYS A 17 -7.71 12.04 12.27
CA LYS A 17 -7.06 13.28 12.72
C LYS A 17 -5.64 13.44 12.15
N LYS A 18 -4.87 12.36 12.10
CA LYS A 18 -3.48 12.39 11.60
C LYS A 18 -3.43 12.57 10.08
N ILE A 19 -4.30 11.87 9.35
CA ILE A 19 -4.44 12.05 7.89
C ILE A 19 -4.90 13.47 7.59
N GLU A 20 -5.93 13.97 8.27
CA GLU A 20 -6.44 15.34 8.06
C GLU A 20 -5.36 16.38 8.28
N TYR A 21 -4.64 16.30 9.41
CA TYR A 21 -3.55 17.23 9.72
C TYR A 21 -2.48 17.28 8.62
N MET A 22 -2.04 16.12 8.14
CA MET A 22 -1.04 16.09 7.06
C MET A 22 -1.62 16.51 5.72
N ALA A 23 -2.86 16.11 5.41
CA ALA A 23 -3.54 16.46 4.18
C ALA A 23 -3.78 17.98 4.08
N SER A 24 -4.15 18.64 5.19
CA SER A 24 -4.31 20.09 5.24
C SER A 24 -2.99 20.83 5.00
N ASP A 25 -1.91 20.34 5.60
CA ASP A 25 -0.56 20.89 5.41
C ASP A 25 -0.07 20.73 3.96
N TYR A 26 -0.52 19.68 3.26
CA TYR A 26 -0.14 19.39 1.88
C TYR A 26 -1.18 19.81 0.84
N SER A 27 -2.12 20.69 1.20
CA SER A 27 -3.27 21.10 0.37
C SER A 27 -2.94 21.79 -0.95
N ASN A 28 -1.68 22.19 -1.18
CA ASN A 28 -1.21 22.66 -2.49
C ASN A 28 -1.02 21.52 -3.52
N ASN A 29 -1.17 20.27 -3.09
CA ASN A 29 -1.12 19.06 -3.91
C ASN A 29 -2.52 18.48 -4.13
N ARG A 30 -2.63 17.47 -5.02
CA ARG A 30 -3.83 16.63 -5.07
C ARG A 30 -3.70 15.56 -4.00
N VAL A 31 -4.54 15.61 -2.98
CA VAL A 31 -4.46 14.70 -1.83
C VAL A 31 -5.64 13.74 -1.83
N PHE A 32 -5.34 12.47 -1.67
CA PHE A 32 -6.28 11.36 -1.66
C PHE A 32 -6.04 10.47 -0.45
N TYR A 33 -7.07 9.74 -0.03
CA TYR A 33 -6.90 8.64 0.90
C TYR A 33 -7.76 7.44 0.49
N SER A 34 -7.30 6.26 0.89
CA SER A 34 -8.01 5.00 0.66
C SER A 34 -7.66 4.03 1.78
N VAL A 35 -8.58 3.11 2.04
CA VAL A 35 -8.38 2.02 3.01
C VAL A 35 -8.35 0.70 2.25
N ILE A 36 -7.32 -0.11 2.50
CA ILE A 36 -7.20 -1.45 1.91
C ILE A 36 -7.95 -2.44 2.80
N PRO A 37 -8.95 -3.18 2.29
CA PRO A 37 -9.57 -4.25 3.06
C PRO A 37 -8.56 -5.35 3.40
N SER A 38 -8.69 -5.96 4.57
CA SER A 38 -8.02 -7.23 4.84
C SER A 38 -8.90 -8.39 4.37
N LYS A 39 -8.38 -9.62 4.43
CA LYS A 39 -9.19 -10.83 4.19
C LYS A 39 -10.44 -10.90 5.07
N SER A 40 -10.41 -10.29 6.26
CA SER A 40 -11.53 -10.30 7.21
C SER A 40 -12.75 -9.53 6.73
N TYR A 41 -12.58 -8.52 5.87
CA TYR A 41 -13.70 -7.79 5.28
C TYR A 41 -14.65 -8.72 4.51
N PHE A 42 -14.10 -9.62 3.70
CA PHE A 42 -14.88 -10.49 2.80
C PHE A 42 -15.64 -11.62 3.50
N ILE A 43 -15.37 -11.83 4.79
CA ILE A 43 -16.00 -12.86 5.62
C ILE A 43 -16.53 -12.24 6.93
N ASN A 44 -16.72 -10.93 6.95
CA ASN A 44 -17.00 -10.19 8.18
C ASN A 44 -18.24 -10.72 8.90
N ASP A 45 -19.27 -11.12 8.14
CA ASP A 45 -20.52 -11.67 8.64
C ASP A 45 -20.36 -13.05 9.31
N GLU A 46 -19.25 -13.75 9.03
CA GLU A 46 -18.92 -15.05 9.63
C GLU A 46 -18.06 -14.91 10.90
N LEU A 47 -17.58 -13.70 11.20
CA LEU A 47 -16.71 -13.46 12.35
C LEU A 47 -17.51 -13.44 13.64
N LYS A 48 -16.90 -13.97 14.71
CA LYS A 48 -17.46 -13.90 16.07
C LYS A 48 -17.68 -12.45 16.52
N ASN A 49 -16.76 -11.57 16.15
CA ASN A 49 -16.83 -10.13 16.42
C ASN A 49 -16.61 -9.42 15.08
N PRO A 50 -17.68 -9.16 14.31
CA PRO A 50 -17.58 -8.43 13.05
C PRO A 50 -17.03 -7.01 13.28
N PHE A 51 -16.20 -6.56 12.36
CA PHE A 51 -15.71 -5.19 12.32
C PHE A 51 -16.80 -4.27 11.74
N ASP A 52 -16.99 -3.09 12.32
CA ASP A 52 -17.99 -2.11 11.86
C ASP A 52 -17.39 -1.20 10.78
N TYR A 53 -17.41 -1.67 9.54
CA TYR A 53 -16.87 -0.93 8.39
C TYR A 53 -17.64 0.36 8.11
N ASP A 54 -18.96 0.36 8.31
CA ASP A 54 -19.80 1.55 8.11
C ASP A 54 -19.41 2.66 9.10
N LEU A 55 -19.20 2.32 10.37
CA LEU A 55 -18.72 3.27 11.37
C LEU A 55 -17.31 3.76 11.06
N MET A 56 -16.40 2.89 10.59
CA MET A 56 -15.07 3.30 10.15
C MET A 56 -15.14 4.31 9.01
N HIS A 57 -15.87 4.01 7.94
CA HIS A 57 -16.04 4.93 6.81
C HIS A 57 -16.69 6.24 7.23
N LYS A 58 -17.71 6.18 8.10
CA LYS A 58 -18.35 7.37 8.65
C LYS A 58 -17.33 8.27 9.36
N ILE A 59 -16.58 7.72 10.32
CA ILE A 59 -15.59 8.49 11.09
C ILE A 59 -14.55 9.11 10.15
N LEU A 60 -13.99 8.34 9.23
CA LEU A 60 -12.99 8.83 8.29
C LEU A 60 -13.54 9.96 7.41
N ASN A 61 -14.68 9.75 6.77
CA ASN A 61 -15.29 10.73 5.84
C ASN A 61 -15.80 11.98 6.57
N GLU A 62 -16.21 11.85 7.85
CA GLU A 62 -16.62 12.98 8.67
C GLU A 62 -15.44 13.84 9.13
N ASN A 63 -14.24 13.26 9.28
CA ASN A 63 -13.09 13.96 9.88
C ASN A 63 -11.95 14.30 8.90
N ILE A 64 -11.85 13.61 7.76
CA ILE A 64 -10.86 13.92 6.70
C ILE A 64 -11.57 14.77 5.63
N LYS A 65 -11.22 16.05 5.56
CA LYS A 65 -11.79 17.06 4.64
C LYS A 65 -10.80 17.52 3.60
N SER A 66 -9.52 17.46 3.91
CA SER A 66 -8.44 17.95 3.05
C SER A 66 -7.94 16.90 2.05
N ALA A 67 -8.56 15.73 1.98
CA ALA A 67 -8.22 14.66 1.04
C ALA A 67 -9.48 14.02 0.42
N THR A 68 -9.40 13.61 -0.84
CA THR A 68 -10.49 12.91 -1.55
C THR A 68 -10.45 11.42 -1.25
N TYR A 69 -11.56 10.85 -0.79
CA TYR A 69 -11.68 9.41 -0.57
C TYR A 69 -11.77 8.64 -1.90
N ILE A 70 -10.98 7.58 -2.03
CA ILE A 70 -11.09 6.59 -3.10
C ILE A 70 -11.56 5.28 -2.47
N ASP A 71 -12.78 4.86 -2.76
CA ASP A 71 -13.25 3.53 -2.37
C ASP A 71 -12.64 2.47 -3.29
N ILE A 72 -12.06 1.43 -2.71
CA ILE A 72 -11.47 0.29 -3.40
C ILE A 72 -12.00 -1.06 -2.91
N PHE A 73 -12.93 -1.09 -1.95
CA PHE A 73 -13.38 -2.35 -1.34
C PHE A 73 -14.06 -3.27 -2.37
N ASP A 74 -14.84 -2.70 -3.28
CA ASP A 74 -15.52 -3.41 -4.37
C ASP A 74 -14.58 -3.89 -5.49
N THR A 75 -13.31 -3.46 -5.47
CA THR A 75 -12.32 -3.83 -6.48
C THR A 75 -11.58 -5.12 -6.16
N LEU A 76 -11.75 -5.65 -4.94
CA LEU A 76 -11.08 -6.82 -4.42
C LEU A 76 -12.09 -7.87 -3.95
N THR A 77 -11.63 -9.11 -3.85
CA THR A 77 -12.36 -10.26 -3.32
C THR A 77 -11.42 -11.12 -2.47
N LEU A 78 -11.96 -12.02 -1.65
CA LEU A 78 -11.15 -12.91 -0.82
C LEU A 78 -10.12 -13.73 -1.63
N THR A 79 -10.48 -14.14 -2.86
CA THR A 79 -9.62 -14.96 -3.72
C THR A 79 -8.44 -14.21 -4.32
N ASP A 80 -8.48 -12.88 -4.28
CA ASP A 80 -7.40 -12.00 -4.72
C ASP A 80 -6.26 -11.96 -3.69
N TYR A 81 -6.42 -12.60 -2.53
CA TYR A 81 -5.42 -12.70 -1.48
C TYR A 81 -4.70 -14.04 -1.48
N TYR A 82 -3.46 -14.03 -1.01
CA TYR A 82 -2.75 -15.25 -0.69
C TYR A 82 -3.41 -15.94 0.49
N VAL A 83 -3.41 -17.27 0.50
CA VAL A 83 -3.93 -18.02 1.65
C VAL A 83 -2.93 -17.96 2.81
N THR A 84 -1.66 -18.21 2.49
CA THR A 84 -0.52 -18.28 3.42
C THR A 84 0.10 -16.93 3.73
N ASP A 85 -0.35 -15.81 3.16
CA ASP A 85 0.16 -14.46 3.44
C ASP A 85 -1.00 -13.49 3.75
N PRO A 86 -0.81 -12.40 4.51
CA PRO A 86 -1.83 -11.37 4.68
C PRO A 86 -2.21 -10.65 3.37
N HIS A 87 -1.27 -10.46 2.44
CA HIS A 87 -1.44 -9.52 1.34
C HIS A 87 -2.23 -10.06 0.13
N PHE A 88 -2.66 -9.13 -0.75
CA PHE A 88 -3.23 -9.48 -2.05
C PHE A 88 -2.17 -9.81 -3.11
N LYS A 89 -2.58 -10.54 -4.15
CA LYS A 89 -1.74 -11.00 -5.26
C LYS A 89 -1.59 -9.91 -6.31
N GLN A 90 -0.38 -9.63 -6.78
CA GLN A 90 -0.13 -8.54 -7.74
C GLN A 90 -0.95 -8.73 -9.03
N ASP A 91 -1.06 -9.97 -9.53
CA ASP A 91 -1.79 -10.34 -10.74
C ASP A 91 -3.32 -10.21 -10.63
N LYS A 92 -3.85 -9.92 -9.43
CA LYS A 92 -5.29 -9.77 -9.15
C LYS A 92 -5.72 -8.34 -8.86
N THR A 93 -4.87 -7.36 -9.19
CA THR A 93 -5.09 -5.94 -8.84
C THR A 93 -5.61 -5.09 -9.99
N ASP A 94 -6.09 -5.68 -11.09
CA ASP A 94 -6.50 -4.97 -12.31
C ASP A 94 -7.60 -3.93 -12.03
N LYS A 95 -8.65 -4.33 -11.30
CA LYS A 95 -9.75 -3.43 -10.94
C LYS A 95 -9.30 -2.33 -9.98
N LEU A 96 -8.43 -2.67 -9.03
CA LEU A 96 -7.87 -1.72 -8.07
C LEU A 96 -7.03 -0.66 -8.78
N ILE A 97 -6.09 -1.08 -9.62
CA ILE A 97 -5.24 -0.17 -10.41
C ILE A 97 -6.09 0.73 -11.31
N LYS A 98 -7.14 0.17 -11.93
CA LYS A 98 -8.10 0.95 -12.71
C LYS A 98 -8.81 2.02 -11.87
N ARG A 99 -9.34 1.65 -10.69
CA ARG A 99 -10.03 2.59 -9.77
C ARG A 99 -9.08 3.69 -9.28
N LEU A 100 -7.83 3.36 -8.98
CA LEU A 100 -6.81 4.36 -8.67
C LEU A 100 -6.57 5.28 -9.87
N GLY A 101 -6.44 4.75 -11.08
CA GLY A 101 -6.22 5.51 -12.31
C GLY A 101 -7.35 6.48 -12.64
N GLU A 102 -8.61 6.07 -12.43
CA GLU A 102 -9.80 6.91 -12.61
C GLU A 102 -9.77 8.17 -11.73
N ASN A 103 -9.17 8.09 -10.53
CA ASN A 103 -9.10 9.20 -9.57
C ASN A 103 -7.79 10.00 -9.68
N LEU A 104 -6.67 9.32 -9.87
CA LEU A 104 -5.34 9.92 -9.97
C LEU A 104 -5.03 10.44 -11.39
N GLY A 105 -5.84 10.08 -12.39
CA GLY A 105 -5.71 10.54 -13.76
C GLY A 105 -4.55 9.87 -14.49
N PHE A 106 -4.52 8.54 -14.43
CA PHE A 106 -3.67 7.68 -15.26
C PHE A 106 -4.48 6.50 -15.81
N ASN A 107 -3.92 5.79 -16.80
CA ASN A 107 -4.55 4.60 -17.35
C ASN A 107 -3.47 3.54 -17.60
N ILE A 108 -3.45 2.50 -16.76
CA ILE A 108 -2.51 1.39 -16.82
C ILE A 108 -3.30 0.12 -17.09
N ASP A 109 -2.83 -0.66 -18.06
CA ASP A 109 -3.38 -1.98 -18.38
C ASP A 109 -2.38 -3.05 -17.95
N ILE A 110 -2.58 -3.61 -16.75
CA ILE A 110 -1.63 -4.55 -16.17
C ILE A 110 -1.55 -5.87 -16.94
N SER A 111 -2.55 -6.18 -17.78
CA SER A 111 -2.58 -7.41 -18.59
C SER A 111 -1.51 -7.43 -19.68
N LYS A 112 -0.93 -6.27 -20.02
CA LYS A 112 0.16 -6.14 -20.98
C LYS A 112 1.54 -6.47 -20.39
N ASN A 113 1.64 -6.64 -19.07
CA ASN A 113 2.90 -7.02 -18.44
C ASN A 113 3.26 -8.48 -18.71
N THR A 114 4.53 -8.81 -18.51
CA THR A 114 4.99 -10.19 -18.39
C THR A 114 4.67 -10.71 -17.00
N TYR A 115 3.97 -11.83 -16.91
CA TYR A 115 3.60 -12.48 -15.65
C TYR A 115 4.69 -13.48 -15.27
N ASN A 116 5.55 -13.12 -14.33
CA ASN A 116 6.60 -14.01 -13.85
C ASN A 116 6.08 -14.82 -12.67
N LYS A 117 6.01 -16.13 -12.85
CA LYS A 117 5.48 -17.06 -11.87
C LYS A 117 6.58 -17.65 -11.00
N VAL A 118 6.34 -17.71 -9.70
CA VAL A 118 7.15 -18.49 -8.75
C VAL A 118 6.23 -19.46 -8.02
N ASP A 119 6.56 -20.74 -8.11
CA ASP A 119 5.84 -21.82 -7.42
C ASP A 119 6.26 -21.94 -5.96
N ASN A 120 5.42 -22.59 -5.14
CA ASN A 120 5.68 -22.92 -3.73
C ASN A 120 5.97 -21.71 -2.84
N PHE A 121 5.36 -20.56 -3.11
CA PHE A 121 5.36 -19.44 -2.19
C PHE A 121 4.62 -19.82 -0.89
N ILE A 122 5.23 -19.47 0.24
CA ILE A 122 4.68 -19.67 1.58
C ILE A 122 4.87 -18.36 2.35
N GLY A 123 3.77 -17.67 2.62
CA GLY A 123 3.78 -16.39 3.32
C GLY A 123 3.85 -16.48 4.85
N GLN A 124 3.69 -15.32 5.49
CA GLN A 124 3.82 -15.17 6.95
C GLN A 124 2.68 -15.82 7.75
N HIS A 125 1.57 -16.15 7.12
CA HIS A 125 0.43 -16.83 7.73
C HIS A 125 0.46 -18.35 7.62
N LYS A 126 1.56 -18.96 7.17
CA LYS A 126 1.68 -20.42 7.06
C LYS A 126 1.27 -21.18 8.32
N ASP A 127 1.62 -20.66 9.50
CA ASP A 127 1.34 -21.32 10.79
C ASP A 127 -0.13 -21.15 11.24
N LYS A 128 -0.89 -20.33 10.52
CA LYS A 128 -2.32 -20.07 10.75
C LYS A 128 -3.22 -20.81 9.75
N VAL A 129 -2.65 -21.61 8.84
CA VAL A 129 -3.40 -22.33 7.79
C VAL A 129 -2.97 -23.80 7.76
N TYR A 130 -3.93 -24.70 7.56
CA TYR A 130 -3.68 -26.14 7.52
C TYR A 130 -3.84 -26.68 6.10
N GLY A 131 -2.99 -27.63 5.72
CA GLY A 131 -3.15 -28.39 4.48
C GLY A 131 -2.69 -27.71 3.19
N ILE A 132 -1.94 -26.60 3.27
CA ILE A 132 -1.35 -25.94 2.10
C ILE A 132 0.16 -26.17 2.07
N SER A 133 0.66 -26.76 0.99
CA SER A 133 2.09 -26.99 0.74
C SER A 133 2.80 -25.79 0.11
N GLY A 134 2.05 -24.82 -0.38
CA GLY A 134 2.51 -23.60 -1.05
C GLY A 134 1.46 -23.10 -2.04
N GLU A 135 1.64 -21.89 -2.54
CA GLU A 135 0.81 -21.29 -3.59
C GLU A 135 1.68 -20.57 -4.63
N GLU A 136 1.09 -20.10 -5.71
CA GLU A 136 1.82 -19.35 -6.75
C GLU A 136 1.85 -17.87 -6.40
N ILE A 137 3.02 -17.24 -6.53
CA ILE A 137 3.18 -15.78 -6.49
C ILE A 137 3.58 -15.29 -7.89
N TYR A 138 2.92 -14.22 -8.31
CA TYR A 138 3.22 -13.55 -9.57
C TYR A 138 3.81 -12.17 -9.29
N TYR A 139 4.87 -11.82 -10.04
CA TYR A 139 5.33 -10.46 -10.17
C TYR A 139 5.37 -10.03 -11.64
N LEU A 140 4.91 -8.82 -11.91
CA LEU A 140 4.61 -8.33 -13.25
C LEU A 140 5.71 -7.41 -13.75
N THR A 141 6.37 -7.76 -14.85
CA THR A 141 7.46 -6.93 -15.40
C THR A 141 7.11 -6.32 -16.75
N ASN A 142 7.66 -5.14 -16.99
CA ASN A 142 7.71 -4.44 -18.28
C ASN A 142 8.97 -3.58 -18.36
N SER A 143 9.13 -2.82 -19.45
CA SER A 143 10.27 -1.92 -19.65
C SER A 143 10.41 -0.83 -18.58
N PHE A 144 9.34 -0.47 -17.87
CA PHE A 144 9.38 0.52 -16.80
C PHE A 144 9.87 -0.10 -15.48
N THR A 145 9.31 -1.26 -15.08
CA THR A 145 9.76 -1.95 -13.86
C THR A 145 11.22 -2.40 -13.95
N ASP A 146 11.66 -2.83 -15.13
CA ASP A 146 13.01 -3.36 -15.35
C ASP A 146 14.10 -2.27 -15.28
N ASN A 147 13.74 -1.02 -15.58
CA ASN A 147 14.66 0.14 -15.55
C ASN A 147 14.43 1.06 -14.35
N ALA A 148 13.53 0.70 -13.43
CA ALA A 148 13.29 1.47 -12.23
C ALA A 148 14.43 1.26 -11.22
N LYS A 149 14.90 2.35 -10.61
CA LYS A 149 15.87 2.30 -9.50
C LYS A 149 15.20 2.59 -8.19
N VAL A 150 15.52 1.81 -7.16
CA VAL A 150 14.96 1.99 -5.81
C VAL A 150 16.05 2.43 -4.84
N THR A 151 15.79 3.45 -4.05
CA THR A 151 16.66 3.86 -2.94
C THR A 151 15.85 3.93 -1.66
N ASN A 152 16.50 3.69 -0.53
CA ASN A 152 15.91 4.00 0.76
C ASN A 152 16.84 4.87 1.61
N ILE A 153 16.26 5.55 2.59
CA ILE A 153 17.01 6.49 3.44
C ILE A 153 17.91 5.82 4.49
N MET A 154 17.81 4.49 4.66
CA MET A 154 18.62 3.72 5.62
C MET A 154 19.99 3.33 5.06
N GLY A 155 20.25 3.60 3.77
CA GLY A 155 21.50 3.28 3.09
C GLY A 155 21.51 1.91 2.42
N ASP A 156 20.45 1.13 2.57
CA ASP A 156 20.25 -0.15 1.86
C ASP A 156 19.64 0.17 0.48
N ALA A 157 20.43 0.75 -0.43
CA ALA A 157 19.96 0.95 -1.80
C ALA A 157 19.56 -0.41 -2.43
N TYR A 158 18.41 -0.46 -3.11
CA TYR A 158 17.94 -1.67 -3.78
C TYR A 158 17.90 -1.40 -5.28
N ASP A 159 18.70 -2.09 -6.08
CA ASP A 159 18.78 -1.77 -7.51
C ASP A 159 17.46 -1.98 -8.27
N LYS A 160 16.50 -2.74 -7.71
CA LYS A 160 15.28 -3.17 -8.42
C LYS A 160 14.05 -3.15 -7.53
N VAL A 161 12.89 -3.02 -8.18
CA VAL A 161 11.56 -3.08 -7.53
C VAL A 161 11.14 -4.49 -7.11
N TYR A 162 11.77 -5.52 -7.69
CA TYR A 162 11.58 -6.92 -7.32
C TYR A 162 12.92 -7.52 -6.86
N ASN A 163 12.95 -8.00 -5.61
CA ASN A 163 14.13 -8.64 -5.02
C ASN A 163 13.89 -10.15 -4.85
N LEU A 164 14.31 -10.93 -5.85
CA LEU A 164 14.08 -12.37 -5.87
C LEU A 164 14.77 -13.13 -4.73
N ASP A 165 15.85 -12.60 -4.15
CA ASP A 165 16.54 -13.23 -3.02
C ASP A 165 15.65 -13.32 -1.77
N LYS A 166 14.66 -12.42 -1.67
CA LYS A 166 13.69 -12.41 -0.57
C LYS A 166 12.77 -13.61 -0.57
N LEU A 167 12.55 -14.27 -1.70
CA LEU A 167 11.72 -15.47 -1.80
C LEU A 167 12.21 -16.61 -0.89
N SER A 168 13.50 -16.65 -0.59
CA SER A 168 14.11 -17.65 0.32
C SER A 168 14.23 -17.14 1.78
N SER A 169 13.71 -15.96 2.09
CA SER A 169 13.82 -15.34 3.40
C SER A 169 12.67 -15.74 4.35
N LYS A 170 12.69 -15.21 5.58
CA LYS A 170 11.58 -15.37 6.54
C LYS A 170 10.33 -14.58 6.14
N SER A 171 10.47 -13.60 5.25
CA SER A 171 9.37 -12.77 4.74
C SER A 171 9.38 -12.79 3.21
N PRO A 172 8.94 -13.88 2.56
CA PRO A 172 9.01 -14.01 1.11
C PRO A 172 8.27 -12.92 0.32
N TYR A 173 7.24 -12.33 0.93
CA TYR A 173 6.50 -11.19 0.34
C TYR A 173 7.37 -9.92 0.19
N ASP A 174 8.49 -9.82 0.91
CA ASP A 174 9.49 -8.76 0.72
C ASP A 174 10.13 -8.81 -0.68
N LEU A 175 9.81 -9.80 -1.52
CA LEU A 175 10.01 -9.75 -2.97
C LEU A 175 9.67 -8.37 -3.53
N PHE A 176 8.55 -7.79 -3.09
CA PHE A 176 8.14 -6.45 -3.49
C PHE A 176 8.89 -5.39 -2.67
N LEU A 177 9.74 -4.61 -3.35
CA LEU A 177 10.48 -3.49 -2.78
C LEU A 177 11.39 -3.81 -1.58
N SER A 178 11.79 -5.08 -1.43
CA SER A 178 12.70 -5.54 -0.36
C SER A 178 12.15 -5.42 1.07
N GLY A 179 10.84 -5.22 1.23
CA GLY A 179 10.16 -5.16 2.51
C GLY A 179 9.94 -3.73 3.04
N PRO A 180 9.56 -3.59 4.33
CA PRO A 180 9.24 -2.29 4.92
C PRO A 180 10.49 -1.41 5.07
N SER A 181 10.34 -0.12 4.76
CA SER A 181 11.38 0.89 4.90
C SER A 181 10.74 2.21 5.33
N PRO A 182 11.42 3.07 6.11
CA PRO A 182 10.83 4.35 6.52
C PRO A 182 10.49 5.26 5.34
N ILE A 183 11.41 5.34 4.36
CA ILE A 183 11.18 6.02 3.09
C ILE A 183 11.86 5.22 1.98
N SER A 184 11.13 4.90 0.92
CA SER A 184 11.66 4.34 -0.32
C SER A 184 11.31 5.23 -1.50
N ILE A 185 12.25 5.43 -2.42
CA ILE A 185 12.09 6.26 -3.61
C ILE A 185 12.33 5.37 -4.82
N ILE A 186 11.34 5.30 -5.70
CA ILE A 186 11.42 4.60 -6.97
C ILE A 186 11.52 5.65 -8.08
N LYS A 187 12.59 5.61 -8.87
CA LYS A 187 12.77 6.49 -10.03
C LYS A 187 12.63 5.69 -11.32
N ASN A 188 11.80 6.20 -12.23
CA ASN A 188 11.65 5.66 -13.58
C ASN A 188 12.60 6.36 -14.53
N GLU A 189 13.75 5.73 -14.85
CA GLU A 189 14.74 6.35 -15.76
C GLU A 189 14.21 6.53 -17.20
N ASN A 190 13.15 5.82 -17.56
CA ASN A 190 12.50 5.88 -18.87
C ASN A 190 11.32 6.88 -18.94
N ASN A 191 10.92 7.49 -17.82
CA ASN A 191 9.81 8.46 -17.77
C ASN A 191 10.18 9.64 -16.89
N ASN A 192 11.07 10.52 -17.36
CA ASN A 192 11.52 11.68 -16.58
C ASN A 192 10.53 12.85 -16.58
N GLU A 193 9.46 12.79 -17.38
CA GLU A 193 8.43 13.83 -17.50
C GLU A 193 7.10 13.44 -16.82
N GLY A 194 7.01 12.23 -16.29
CA GLY A 194 5.84 11.73 -15.58
C GLY A 194 5.53 12.52 -14.30
N LYS A 195 4.29 12.37 -13.80
CA LYS A 195 3.89 12.94 -12.51
C LYS A 195 4.72 12.33 -11.38
N ARG A 196 4.65 12.96 -10.21
CA ARG A 196 5.22 12.44 -8.98
C ARG A 196 4.12 11.92 -8.06
N LEU A 197 4.35 10.78 -7.42
CA LEU A 197 3.42 10.17 -6.46
C LEU A 197 4.12 10.01 -5.11
N ILE A 198 3.47 10.44 -4.04
CA ILE A 198 3.86 10.14 -2.66
C ILE A 198 2.77 9.27 -2.05
N ILE A 199 3.12 8.08 -1.59
CA ILE A 199 2.21 7.17 -0.90
C ILE A 199 2.63 7.07 0.56
N PHE A 200 1.76 7.56 1.44
CA PHE A 200 1.84 7.26 2.86
C PHE A 200 1.28 5.86 3.08
N ASN A 201 2.16 4.90 3.37
CA ASN A 201 1.86 3.49 3.12
C ASN A 201 2.07 2.57 4.32
N ASP A 202 1.57 1.35 4.15
CA ASP A 202 2.10 0.14 4.77
C ASP A 202 2.59 -0.85 3.69
N SER A 203 2.81 -2.11 4.10
CA SER A 203 3.38 -3.17 3.25
C SER A 203 2.51 -3.55 2.04
N TYR A 204 1.20 -3.27 2.05
CA TYR A 204 0.33 -3.57 0.90
C TYR A 204 0.67 -2.73 -0.32
N SER A 205 1.15 -1.50 -0.12
CA SER A 205 1.51 -0.61 -1.24
C SER A 205 2.75 -1.11 -1.98
N CYS A 206 3.59 -1.96 -1.37
CA CYS A 206 4.82 -2.43 -1.99
C CYS A 206 4.57 -3.24 -3.27
N THR A 207 3.43 -3.94 -3.38
CA THR A 207 3.08 -4.65 -4.62
C THR A 207 2.39 -3.76 -5.65
N LEU A 208 1.74 -2.67 -5.22
CA LEU A 208 1.07 -1.75 -6.14
C LEU A 208 2.04 -0.76 -6.79
N ALA A 209 2.97 -0.19 -6.01
CA ALA A 209 3.87 0.85 -6.49
C ALA A 209 4.66 0.46 -7.76
N PRO A 210 5.19 -0.77 -7.92
CA PRO A 210 5.83 -1.20 -9.17
C PRO A 210 4.95 -1.06 -10.41
N LEU A 211 3.64 -1.33 -10.28
CA LEU A 211 2.70 -1.25 -11.40
C LEU A 211 2.44 0.19 -11.85
N LEU A 212 2.60 1.15 -10.94
CA LEU A 212 2.31 2.57 -11.17
C LEU A 212 3.46 3.31 -11.88
N ILE A 213 4.65 2.70 -11.96
CA ILE A 213 5.87 3.31 -12.50
C ILE A 213 5.69 3.79 -13.95
N GLU A 214 4.88 3.11 -14.76
CA GLU A 214 4.59 3.55 -16.14
C GLU A 214 4.02 4.98 -16.18
N SER A 215 3.20 5.36 -15.20
CA SER A 215 2.53 6.67 -15.17
C SER A 215 3.24 7.73 -14.33
N TYR A 216 4.22 7.35 -13.52
CA TYR A 216 4.91 8.24 -12.58
C TYR A 216 6.42 8.22 -12.78
N SER A 217 7.03 9.40 -12.84
CA SER A 217 8.49 9.56 -12.95
C SER A 217 9.21 9.20 -11.65
N GLU A 218 8.57 9.53 -10.53
CA GLU A 218 9.03 9.20 -9.18
C GLU A 218 7.85 8.76 -8.33
N ILE A 219 8.03 7.66 -7.59
CA ILE A 219 7.12 7.20 -6.56
C ILE A 219 7.87 7.16 -5.23
N VAL A 220 7.39 7.89 -4.23
CA VAL A 220 7.93 7.88 -2.88
C VAL A 220 6.97 7.15 -1.96
N LEU A 221 7.45 6.12 -1.27
CA LEU A 221 6.73 5.42 -0.22
C LEU A 221 7.22 5.91 1.14
N ILE A 222 6.30 6.29 2.02
CA ILE A 222 6.59 6.80 3.37
C ILE A 222 5.81 6.00 4.39
N ASP A 223 6.53 5.25 5.23
CA ASP A 223 5.92 4.44 6.28
C ASP A 223 6.03 5.14 7.64
N LEU A 224 4.94 5.78 8.03
CA LEU A 224 4.84 6.55 9.28
C LEU A 224 4.96 5.68 10.55
N ARG A 225 4.98 4.34 10.44
CA ARG A 225 5.31 3.47 11.58
C ARG A 225 6.80 3.54 11.88
N TYR A 226 7.63 3.85 10.89
CA TYR A 226 9.09 3.87 11.00
C TYR A 226 9.67 5.28 10.98
N VAL A 227 9.08 6.25 10.28
CA VAL A 227 9.52 7.65 10.26
C VAL A 227 8.49 8.60 10.88
N ALA A 228 8.95 9.59 11.65
CA ALA A 228 8.09 10.64 12.18
C ALA A 228 7.76 11.69 11.10
N SER A 229 6.52 12.20 11.08
CA SER A 229 6.07 13.15 10.07
C SER A 229 6.96 14.40 9.97
N SER A 230 7.44 14.90 11.11
CA SER A 230 8.33 16.07 11.20
C SER A 230 9.72 15.87 10.60
N LEU A 231 10.10 14.65 10.22
CA LEU A 231 11.39 14.34 9.61
C LEU A 231 11.31 14.16 8.09
N ILE A 232 10.10 14.03 7.52
CA ILE A 232 9.92 13.68 6.10
C ILE A 232 10.57 14.69 5.17
N GLU A 233 10.32 15.98 5.40
CA GLU A 233 10.80 17.07 4.53
C GLU A 233 12.33 17.23 4.54
N ARG A 234 13.04 16.52 5.43
CA ARG A 234 14.51 16.43 5.38
C ARG A 234 15.01 15.52 4.26
N TYR A 235 14.16 14.63 3.77
CA TYR A 235 14.52 13.60 2.80
C TYR A 235 13.73 13.69 1.50
N VAL A 236 12.52 14.27 1.55
CA VAL A 236 11.54 14.24 0.46
C VAL A 236 10.91 15.61 0.32
N GLU A 237 10.96 16.20 -0.88
CA GLU A 237 10.16 17.38 -1.21
C GLU A 237 8.68 16.96 -1.34
N ILE A 238 7.71 17.72 -0.82
CA ILE A 238 6.28 17.31 -0.85
C ILE A 238 5.48 17.99 -1.98
N GLY A 239 6.01 19.06 -2.59
CA GLY A 239 5.31 19.81 -3.63
C GLY A 239 5.20 19.08 -4.98
N SER A 240 4.25 19.55 -5.79
CA SER A 240 4.02 19.11 -7.18
C SER A 240 3.81 17.59 -7.34
N ALA A 241 3.07 16.97 -6.40
CA ALA A 241 2.82 15.54 -6.38
C ALA A 241 1.33 15.20 -6.26
N ASP A 242 0.98 13.99 -6.67
CA ASP A 242 -0.18 13.29 -6.13
C ASP A 242 0.21 12.70 -4.78
N ILE A 243 -0.63 12.90 -3.76
CA ILE A 243 -0.41 12.34 -2.42
C ILE A 243 -1.54 11.37 -2.14
N LEU A 244 -1.18 10.14 -1.75
CA LEU A 244 -2.13 9.09 -1.42
C LEU A 244 -1.81 8.52 -0.03
N PHE A 245 -2.73 8.68 0.92
CA PHE A 245 -2.72 7.92 2.16
C PHE A 245 -3.38 6.57 1.92
N LEU A 246 -2.58 5.49 1.86
CA LEU A 246 -3.04 4.14 1.53
C LEU A 246 -2.65 3.18 2.65
N TYR A 247 -3.60 2.92 3.54
CA TYR A 247 -3.41 2.08 4.70
C TYR A 247 -4.39 0.92 4.72
N ASN A 248 -3.94 -0.25 5.16
CA ASN A 248 -4.82 -1.33 5.54
C ASN A 248 -5.68 -0.92 6.74
N GLU A 249 -6.92 -1.42 6.75
CA GLU A 249 -7.89 -1.26 7.83
C GLU A 249 -7.31 -1.54 9.23
N GLN A 250 -6.36 -2.47 9.40
CA GLN A 250 -5.72 -2.71 10.69
C GLN A 250 -4.93 -1.50 11.18
N ILE A 251 -4.18 -0.83 10.30
CA ILE A 251 -3.46 0.40 10.67
C ILE A 251 -4.46 1.52 10.95
N VAL A 252 -5.53 1.60 10.16
CA VAL A 252 -6.62 2.57 10.40
C VAL A 252 -7.24 2.37 11.78
N ASN A 253 -7.48 1.13 12.19
CA ASN A 253 -8.03 0.78 13.51
C ASN A 253 -7.05 1.03 14.67
N ASN A 254 -5.76 1.21 14.39
CA ASN A 254 -4.68 1.38 15.37
C ASN A 254 -3.85 2.65 15.06
N GLY A 255 -4.52 3.78 14.85
CA GLY A 255 -3.91 5.03 14.39
C GLY A 255 -2.76 5.56 15.26
N GLU A 256 -2.65 5.15 16.52
CA GLU A 256 -1.50 5.42 17.39
C GLU A 256 -0.16 4.93 16.82
N MET A 257 -0.16 3.91 15.95
CA MET A 257 1.04 3.38 15.30
C MET A 257 1.70 4.40 14.36
N LEU A 258 0.93 5.35 13.82
CA LEU A 258 1.42 6.36 12.89
C LEU A 258 2.13 7.49 13.65
N LYS A 259 3.41 7.72 13.39
CA LYS A 259 4.23 8.73 14.07
C LYS A 259 4.01 10.14 13.51
N VAL A 260 2.76 10.63 13.59
CA VAL A 260 2.41 12.01 13.22
C VAL A 260 2.44 12.88 14.46
N ILE A 261 3.24 13.94 14.39
CA ILE A 261 3.38 14.95 15.45
C ILE A 261 2.62 16.19 15.00
N PHE A 262 1.65 16.62 15.82
CA PHE A 262 0.92 17.87 15.61
C PHE A 262 1.80 19.02 16.11
N ASN A 263 2.08 20.01 15.25
CA ASN A 263 2.82 21.21 15.62
C ASN A 263 1.89 22.37 16.00
#